data_AF-A0A3E0VMZ0-F1
#
_entry.id   AF-A0A3E0VMZ0-F1
#
_cell.length_a   1.000
_cell.length_b   1.000
_cell.length_c   1.000
_cell.angle_alpha   90.00
_cell.angle_beta   90.00
_cell.angle_gamma   90.00
#
_symmetry.space_group_name_H-M   'P 1'
#
loop_
_entity.id
_entity.type
_entity.pdbx_description
1 polymer ?
#
loop_
_entity_poly.entity_id
_entity_poly.type
_entity_poly.pdbx_seq_one_letter_code
_entity_poly.pdbx_strand_id
1 'polypeptide(L)'
;MERGEAAGSAPARASAPARAPLPFQQVGVIVVGMSLAVWWPAFTLGAWGEIFFDTLLSVWAAATAGFVLAMLVPAARRRLGWTSLTLLLPSLWIILSLAVSNDSENLWVAIVALVGVLVVLLGVPFMVWALARLAWPDIGETLPLRGKLLVLLTVAIVAVASFTLGENQSRFLTCEDFTISGNSEPPGCVHESG
;
A
#
# COMPACT_ATOMS: atom_id res chain seq x y z
N MET A 1 -46.83 -44.35 40.56
CA MET A 1 -47.46 -44.02 39.26
C MET A 1 -48.31 -42.79 39.55
N GLU A 2 -48.05 -41.60 39.02
CA GLU A 2 -47.54 -41.25 37.70
C GLU A 2 -46.58 -40.03 37.73
N ARG A 3 -45.64 -40.05 36.77
CA ARG A 3 -44.84 -38.91 36.26
C ARG A 3 -45.83 -37.85 35.71
N GLY A 4 -45.66 -36.53 35.79
CA GLY A 4 -44.45 -35.74 35.62
C GLY A 4 -44.33 -35.29 34.16
N GLU A 5 -44.97 -34.17 33.79
CA GLU A 5 -44.75 -33.52 32.48
C GLU A 5 -44.78 -31.99 32.65
N ALA A 6 -43.63 -31.45 33.09
CA ALA A 6 -43.36 -30.03 33.04
C ALA A 6 -43.07 -29.65 31.58
N ALA A 7 -43.96 -28.84 30.99
CA ALA A 7 -43.76 -28.24 29.68
C ALA A 7 -42.50 -27.36 29.71
N GLY A 8 -41.39 -27.89 29.22
CA GLY A 8 -40.14 -27.18 29.04
C GLY A 8 -40.32 -26.10 27.97
N SER A 9 -40.41 -24.84 28.40
CA SER A 9 -40.27 -23.68 27.53
C SER A 9 -38.91 -23.72 26.84
N ALA A 10 -38.92 -23.87 25.51
CA ALA A 10 -37.70 -23.80 24.71
C ALA A 10 -37.04 -22.42 24.88
N PRO A 11 -35.71 -22.33 25.09
CA PRO A 11 -35.05 -21.05 25.17
C PRO A 11 -35.10 -20.38 23.80
N ALA A 12 -35.60 -19.14 23.77
CA ALA A 12 -35.52 -18.27 22.60
C ALA A 12 -34.05 -18.21 22.13
N ARG A 13 -33.78 -18.66 20.90
CA ARG A 13 -32.47 -18.45 20.27
C ARG A 13 -32.24 -16.95 20.22
N ALA A 14 -31.35 -16.46 21.08
CA ALA A 14 -30.82 -15.12 20.98
C ALA A 14 -30.22 -14.96 19.58
N SER A 15 -30.92 -14.22 18.73
CA SER A 15 -30.40 -13.78 17.45
C SER A 15 -29.10 -13.03 17.71
N ALA A 16 -28.01 -13.55 17.16
CA ALA A 16 -26.70 -12.91 17.23
C ALA A 16 -26.84 -11.46 16.75
N PRO A 17 -26.21 -10.47 17.42
CA PRO A 17 -26.31 -9.08 17.00
C PRO A 17 -25.83 -8.95 15.56
N ALA A 18 -26.71 -8.45 14.68
CA ALA A 18 -26.36 -8.13 13.30
C ALA A 18 -25.18 -7.16 13.33
N ARG A 19 -24.03 -7.58 12.79
CA ARG A 19 -22.82 -6.77 12.74
C ARG A 19 -23.14 -5.47 11.99
N ALA A 20 -22.90 -4.33 12.65
CA ALA A 20 -23.12 -3.02 12.04
C ALA A 20 -22.27 -2.91 10.76
N PRO A 21 -22.85 -2.48 9.63
CA PRO A 21 -22.06 -2.15 8.44
C PRO A 21 -21.07 -1.05 8.79
N LEU A 22 -19.82 -1.19 8.35
CA LEU A 22 -18.80 -0.14 8.54
C LEU A 22 -19.31 1.19 7.98
N PRO A 23 -19.04 2.32 8.64
CA PRO A 23 -19.46 3.62 8.14
C PRO A 23 -18.72 3.91 6.83
N PHE A 24 -19.47 4.12 5.76
CA PHE A 24 -19.00 4.45 4.40
C PHE A 24 -17.81 5.44 4.38
N GLN A 25 -17.78 6.38 5.32
CA GLN A 25 -16.72 7.38 5.51
C GLN A 25 -15.32 6.75 5.68
N GLN A 26 -15.19 5.67 6.45
CA GLN A 26 -13.87 5.08 6.73
C GLN A 26 -13.33 4.29 5.54
N VAL A 27 -14.19 3.59 4.80
CA VAL A 27 -13.81 2.95 3.53
C VAL A 27 -13.39 4.02 2.51
N GLY A 28 -14.12 5.14 2.45
CA GLY A 28 -13.81 6.27 1.59
C GLY A 28 -12.41 6.83 1.85
N VAL A 29 -12.06 7.11 3.11
CA VAL A 29 -10.72 7.63 3.48
C VAL A 29 -9.60 6.70 3.02
N ILE A 30 -9.81 5.38 3.13
CA ILE A 30 -8.80 4.41 2.73
C ILE A 30 -8.66 4.33 1.22
N VAL A 31 -9.77 4.25 0.49
CA VAL A 31 -9.72 4.21 -0.98
C VAL A 31 -9.02 5.46 -1.50
N VAL A 32 -9.34 6.63 -0.93
CA VAL A 32 -8.68 7.90 -1.28
C VAL A 32 -7.19 7.86 -0.94
N GLY A 33 -6.83 7.45 0.28
CA GLY A 33 -5.42 7.36 0.71
C GLY A 33 -4.60 6.39 -0.13
N MET A 34 -5.14 5.21 -0.45
CA MET A 34 -4.49 4.22 -1.32
C MET A 34 -4.36 4.74 -2.76
N SER A 35 -5.37 5.43 -3.27
CA SER A 35 -5.35 6.04 -4.60
C SER A 35 -4.28 7.14 -4.68
N LEU A 36 -4.19 7.99 -3.64
CA LEU A 36 -3.16 9.03 -3.51
C LEU A 36 -1.74 8.46 -3.33
N ALA A 37 -1.60 7.27 -2.77
CA ALA A 37 -0.30 6.62 -2.66
C ALA A 37 0.14 5.97 -3.99
N VAL A 38 -0.79 5.43 -4.78
CA VAL A 38 -0.47 4.63 -5.98
C VAL A 38 -0.35 5.46 -7.27
N TRP A 39 -1.06 6.59 -7.38
CA TRP A 39 -1.15 7.32 -8.65
C TRP A 39 0.23 7.81 -9.13
N TRP A 40 1.07 8.36 -8.24
CA TRP A 40 2.36 8.92 -8.62
C TRP A 40 3.34 7.87 -9.13
N PRO A 41 3.63 6.76 -8.40
CA PRO A 41 4.47 5.68 -8.91
C PRO A 41 3.97 5.07 -10.22
N ALA A 42 2.64 4.95 -10.38
CA ALA A 42 2.05 4.43 -11.60
C ALA A 42 2.24 5.39 -12.78
N PHE A 43 2.03 6.68 -12.55
CA PHE A 43 2.26 7.73 -13.53
C PHE A 43 3.74 7.82 -13.94
N THR A 44 4.67 7.81 -12.97
CA THR A 44 6.11 7.88 -13.27
C THR A 44 6.58 6.66 -14.05
N LEU A 45 6.06 5.48 -13.72
CA LEU A 45 6.34 4.27 -14.47
C LEU A 45 5.85 4.37 -15.92
N GLY A 46 4.69 4.99 -16.17
CA GLY A 46 4.18 5.21 -17.52
C GLY A 46 4.99 6.26 -18.30
N ALA A 47 5.40 7.34 -17.65
CA ALA A 47 6.08 8.46 -18.31
C ALA A 47 7.59 8.25 -18.52
N TRP A 48 8.29 7.63 -17.55
CA TRP A 48 9.75 7.41 -17.63
C TRP A 48 10.14 5.94 -17.79
N GLY A 49 9.22 5.00 -17.58
CA GLY A 49 9.56 3.56 -17.57
C GLY A 49 10.28 3.10 -16.29
N GLU A 50 10.42 3.99 -15.30
CA GLU A 50 11.19 3.75 -14.09
C GLU A 50 10.44 4.20 -12.83
N ILE A 51 10.84 3.64 -11.68
CA ILE A 51 10.33 4.02 -10.37
C ILE A 51 11.40 4.85 -9.68
N PHE A 52 11.03 6.06 -9.31
CA PHE A 52 11.96 7.03 -8.76
C PHE A 52 12.34 6.71 -7.31
N PHE A 53 13.50 7.22 -6.91
CA PHE A 53 14.07 6.97 -5.58
C PHE A 53 13.20 7.53 -4.44
N ASP A 54 12.48 8.62 -4.68
CA ASP A 54 11.55 9.25 -3.73
C ASP A 54 10.42 8.28 -3.34
N THR A 55 9.94 7.47 -4.31
CA THR A 55 8.95 6.42 -4.05
C THR A 55 9.52 5.34 -3.14
N LEU A 56 10.74 4.88 -3.41
CA LEU A 56 11.44 3.88 -2.58
C LEU A 56 11.68 4.41 -1.15
N LEU A 57 12.12 5.66 -1.03
CA LEU A 57 12.34 6.29 0.28
C LEU A 57 11.04 6.57 1.02
N SER A 58 9.95 6.87 0.31
CA SER A 58 8.61 7.01 0.90
C SER A 58 8.12 5.68 1.49
N VAL A 59 8.37 4.56 0.80
CA VAL A 59 8.12 3.21 1.32
C VAL A 59 8.89 2.98 2.62
N TRP A 60 10.18 3.30 2.61
CA TRP A 60 11.03 3.18 3.79
C TRP A 60 10.55 4.06 4.96
N ALA A 61 10.21 5.31 4.70
CA ALA A 61 9.72 6.25 5.71
C ALA A 61 8.42 5.74 6.36
N ALA A 62 7.46 5.29 5.55
CA ALA A 62 6.20 4.73 6.02
C ALA A 62 6.40 3.45 6.84
N ALA A 63 7.25 2.53 6.37
CA ALA A 63 7.56 1.30 7.10
C ALA A 63 8.24 1.59 8.45
N THR A 64 9.18 2.53 8.47
CA THR A 64 9.87 2.98 9.70
C THR A 64 8.89 3.60 10.68
N ALA A 65 7.99 4.48 10.23
CA ALA A 65 6.96 5.06 11.08
C ALA A 65 6.03 3.96 11.67
N GLY A 66 5.62 3.00 10.84
CA GLY A 66 4.81 1.86 11.29
C GLY A 66 5.52 1.00 12.35
N PHE A 67 6.82 0.76 12.16
CA PHE A 67 7.64 0.05 13.13
C PHE A 67 7.76 0.81 14.46
N VAL A 68 8.05 2.11 14.40
CA VAL A 68 8.14 2.98 15.58
C VAL A 68 6.80 3.00 16.33
N LEU A 69 5.67 3.08 15.63
CA LEU A 69 4.35 3.00 16.25
C LEU A 69 4.10 1.63 16.91
N ALA A 70 4.49 0.53 16.26
CA ALA A 70 4.43 -0.80 16.87
C ALA A 70 5.33 -0.93 18.10
N MET A 71 6.46 -0.23 18.16
CA MET A 71 7.30 -0.18 19.35
C MET A 71 6.70 0.70 20.45
N LEU A 72 6.22 1.90 20.15
CA LEU A 72 5.85 2.89 21.17
C LEU A 72 4.41 2.73 21.67
N VAL A 73 3.50 2.22 20.83
CA VAL A 73 2.07 2.12 21.16
C VAL A 73 1.71 0.67 21.52
N PRO A 74 1.34 0.37 22.78
CA PRO A 74 1.05 -1.00 23.22
C PRO A 74 -0.05 -1.69 22.42
N ALA A 75 -1.06 -0.93 21.98
CA ALA A 75 -2.12 -1.44 21.12
C ALA A 75 -1.60 -1.87 19.74
N ALA A 76 -0.71 -1.08 19.12
CA ALA A 76 -0.08 -1.43 17.86
C ALA A 76 0.87 -2.63 18.04
N ARG A 77 1.67 -2.65 19.11
CA ARG A 77 2.57 -3.76 19.46
C ARG A 77 1.83 -5.09 19.55
N ARG A 78 0.71 -5.13 20.27
CA ARG A 78 -0.09 -6.34 20.46
C ARG A 78 -0.70 -6.83 19.14
N ARG A 79 -1.05 -5.92 18.23
CA ARG A 79 -1.69 -6.27 16.96
C ARG A 79 -0.71 -6.71 15.88
N LEU A 80 0.42 -6.00 15.71
CA LEU A 80 1.44 -6.39 14.74
C LEU A 80 2.31 -7.54 15.27
N GLY A 81 2.55 -7.62 16.58
CA GLY A 81 3.39 -8.65 17.17
C GLY A 81 4.73 -8.81 16.41
N TRP A 82 5.08 -10.04 16.09
CA TRP A 82 6.31 -10.37 15.35
C TRP A 82 6.30 -9.89 13.89
N THR A 83 5.14 -9.61 13.29
CA THR A 83 5.10 -9.09 11.90
C THR A 83 5.59 -7.65 11.83
N SER A 84 5.70 -6.92 12.95
CA SER A 84 6.34 -5.61 12.96
C SER A 84 7.80 -5.67 12.49
N LEU A 85 8.50 -6.81 12.64
CA LEU A 85 9.88 -6.97 12.18
C LEU A 85 10.00 -6.92 10.65
N THR A 86 8.95 -7.27 9.90
CA THR A 86 9.01 -7.17 8.43
C THR A 86 9.03 -5.72 7.95
N LEU A 87 8.61 -4.76 8.79
CA LEU A 87 8.72 -3.33 8.50
C LEU A 87 10.17 -2.82 8.56
N LEU A 88 11.11 -3.62 9.08
CA LEU A 88 12.54 -3.31 9.02
C LEU A 88 13.16 -3.69 7.67
N LEU A 89 12.43 -4.40 6.79
CA LEU A 89 12.96 -4.86 5.52
C LEU A 89 13.48 -3.73 4.62
N PRO A 90 12.77 -2.58 4.46
CA PRO A 90 13.31 -1.45 3.69
C PRO A 90 14.59 -0.87 4.32
N SER A 91 14.67 -0.80 5.65
CA SER A 91 15.88 -0.33 6.36
C SER A 91 17.06 -1.30 6.17
N LEU A 92 16.79 -2.61 6.21
CA LEU A 92 17.79 -3.63 5.93
C LEU A 92 18.30 -3.51 4.49
N TRP A 93 17.41 -3.28 3.52
CA TRP A 93 17.80 -3.07 2.12
C TRP A 93 18.72 -1.86 1.97
N ILE A 94 18.41 -0.72 2.61
CA ILE A 94 19.29 0.46 2.59
C ILE A 94 20.66 0.12 3.18
N ILE A 95 20.73 -0.53 4.35
CA ILE A 95 22.00 -0.92 4.97
C ILE A 95 22.82 -1.83 4.04
N LEU A 96 22.18 -2.80 3.40
CA LEU A 96 22.84 -3.69 2.44
C LEU A 96 23.34 -2.93 1.21
N SER A 97 22.55 -2.00 0.67
CA SER A 97 22.93 -1.18 -0.48
C SER A 97 24.13 -0.27 -0.18
N LEU A 98 24.29 0.17 1.07
CA LEU A 98 25.45 0.95 1.52
C LEU A 98 26.68 0.08 1.77
N ALA A 99 26.49 -1.19 2.13
CA ALA A 99 27.57 -2.12 2.44
C ALA A 99 28.20 -2.77 1.18
N VAL A 100 27.48 -2.78 0.05
CA VAL A 100 27.96 -3.36 -1.22
C VAL A 100 28.45 -2.23 -2.13
N SER A 101 29.74 -2.23 -2.45
CA SER A 101 30.33 -1.30 -3.42
C SER A 101 29.95 -1.67 -4.86
N ASN A 102 29.61 -0.65 -5.66
CA ASN A 102 29.22 -0.80 -7.08
C ASN A 102 30.35 -1.26 -8.02
N ASP A 103 31.57 -1.44 -7.51
CA ASP A 103 32.76 -1.75 -8.31
C ASP A 103 32.92 -3.23 -8.68
N SER A 104 31.92 -4.07 -8.39
CA SER A 104 32.03 -5.50 -8.68
C SER A 104 30.90 -5.97 -9.59
N GLU A 105 31.25 -6.40 -10.81
CA GLU A 105 30.40 -7.17 -11.72
C GLU A 105 30.11 -8.57 -11.15
N ASN A 106 29.57 -8.61 -9.94
CA ASN A 106 29.32 -9.82 -9.17
C ASN A 106 27.83 -10.16 -9.17
N LEU A 107 27.54 -11.45 -9.01
CA LEU A 107 26.20 -12.00 -8.72
C LEU A 107 25.43 -11.19 -7.66
N TRP A 108 26.15 -10.55 -6.74
CA TRP A 108 25.63 -9.66 -5.70
C TRP A 108 24.87 -8.44 -6.23
N VAL A 109 25.31 -7.81 -7.32
CA VAL A 109 24.59 -6.69 -7.95
C VAL A 109 23.26 -7.17 -8.53
N ALA A 110 23.24 -8.34 -9.17
CA ALA A 110 22.02 -8.95 -9.69
C ALA A 110 21.03 -9.34 -8.57
N ILE A 111 21.54 -9.83 -7.43
CA ILE A 111 20.72 -10.13 -6.25
C ILE A 111 20.16 -8.85 -5.63
N VAL A 112 20.95 -7.79 -5.48
CA VAL A 112 20.48 -6.50 -4.95
C VAL A 112 19.44 -5.87 -5.89
N ALA A 113 19.64 -5.95 -7.20
CA ALA A 113 18.65 -5.50 -8.19
C ALA A 113 17.35 -6.31 -8.12
N LEU A 114 17.44 -7.66 -8.04
CA LEU A 114 16.27 -8.53 -7.89
C LEU A 114 15.53 -8.26 -6.56
N VAL A 115 16.25 -8.07 -5.46
CA VAL A 115 15.68 -7.68 -4.18
C VAL A 115 15.04 -6.30 -4.28
N GLY A 116 15.64 -5.33 -4.99
CA GLY A 116 15.04 -4.03 -5.27
C GLY A 116 13.72 -4.16 -6.02
N VAL A 117 13.68 -4.97 -7.07
CA VAL A 117 12.44 -5.26 -7.84
C VAL A 117 11.40 -5.94 -6.96
N LEU A 118 11.78 -6.91 -6.13
CA LEU A 118 10.87 -7.56 -5.18
C LEU A 118 10.39 -6.60 -4.08
N VAL A 119 11.24 -5.71 -3.58
CA VAL A 119 10.87 -4.68 -2.61
C VAL A 119 9.89 -3.69 -3.21
N VAL A 120 9.99 -3.37 -4.51
CA VAL A 120 8.98 -2.55 -5.18
C VAL A 120 7.68 -3.33 -5.35
N LEU A 121 7.75 -4.50 -5.99
CA LEU A 121 6.57 -5.29 -6.34
C LEU A 121 5.80 -5.77 -5.11
N LEU A 122 6.51 -6.11 -4.04
CA LEU A 122 5.91 -6.60 -2.79
C LEU A 122 5.78 -5.49 -1.76
N GLY A 123 6.71 -4.55 -1.69
CA GLY A 123 6.72 -3.50 -0.68
C GLY A 123 5.67 -2.43 -0.92
N VAL A 124 5.29 -2.11 -2.17
CA VAL A 124 4.16 -1.21 -2.42
C VAL A 124 2.83 -1.82 -1.92
N PRO A 125 2.41 -3.03 -2.34
CA PRO A 125 1.18 -3.63 -1.82
C PRO A 125 1.28 -3.99 -0.33
N PHE A 126 2.47 -4.38 0.17
CA PHE A 126 2.68 -4.65 1.58
C PHE A 126 2.63 -3.40 2.45
N MET A 127 3.18 -2.27 1.99
CA MET A 127 3.13 -0.99 2.70
C MET A 127 1.71 -0.45 2.70
N VAL A 128 1.01 -0.53 1.56
CA VAL A 128 -0.42 -0.21 1.46
C VAL A 128 -1.23 -1.09 2.41
N TRP A 129 -0.94 -2.39 2.49
CA TRP A 129 -1.55 -3.31 3.43
C TRP A 129 -1.20 -2.99 4.90
N ALA A 130 0.06 -2.66 5.19
CA ALA A 130 0.55 -2.38 6.53
C ALA A 130 0.01 -1.05 7.06
N LEU A 131 0.02 0.00 6.23
CA LEU A 131 -0.62 1.28 6.52
C LEU A 131 -2.13 1.12 6.71
N ALA A 132 -2.78 0.32 5.85
CA ALA A 132 -4.21 0.02 6.02
C ALA A 132 -4.49 -0.73 7.32
N ARG A 133 -3.66 -1.70 7.71
CA ARG A 133 -3.75 -2.41 9.00
C ARG A 133 -3.46 -1.51 10.20
N LEU A 134 -2.58 -0.53 10.04
CA LEU A 134 -2.18 0.39 11.12
C LEU A 134 -3.22 1.49 11.33
N ALA A 135 -3.73 2.05 10.23
CA ALA A 135 -4.81 3.04 10.22
C ALA A 135 -6.17 2.40 10.57
N TRP A 136 -6.37 1.14 10.21
CA TRP A 136 -7.63 0.45 10.41
C TRP A 136 -7.45 -1.03 10.77
N PRO A 137 -7.41 -1.32 12.07
CA PRO A 137 -6.86 -2.58 12.52
C PRO A 137 -7.86 -3.77 12.44
N ASP A 138 -9.09 -3.54 11.96
CA ASP A 138 -10.16 -4.55 11.84
C ASP A 138 -10.57 -4.89 10.38
N ILE A 139 -9.79 -4.46 9.36
CA ILE A 139 -10.04 -4.72 7.92
C ILE A 139 -10.29 -6.20 7.60
N GLY A 140 -9.65 -7.11 8.35
CA GLY A 140 -9.74 -8.54 8.12
C GLY A 140 -11.13 -9.12 8.39
N GLU A 141 -11.78 -8.67 9.46
CA GLU A 141 -12.98 -9.32 10.02
C GLU A 141 -14.29 -8.61 9.70
N THR A 142 -14.22 -7.33 9.30
CA THR A 142 -15.41 -6.47 9.19
C THR A 142 -15.89 -6.25 7.75
N LEU A 143 -15.01 -6.28 6.73
CA LEU A 143 -15.44 -6.18 5.33
C LEU A 143 -15.77 -7.55 4.72
N PRO A 144 -16.96 -7.72 4.09
CA PRO A 144 -17.22 -8.86 3.23
C PRO A 144 -16.27 -8.84 2.02
N LEU A 145 -16.00 -10.02 1.45
CA LEU A 145 -15.08 -10.18 0.30
C LEU A 145 -15.39 -9.20 -0.85
N ARG A 146 -16.68 -8.94 -1.10
CA ARG A 146 -17.15 -7.98 -2.12
C ARG A 146 -16.65 -6.55 -1.87
N GLY A 147 -16.65 -6.10 -0.62
CA GLY A 147 -16.16 -4.76 -0.26
C GLY A 147 -14.66 -4.64 -0.43
N LYS A 148 -13.91 -5.68 -0.03
CA LYS A 148 -12.46 -5.76 -0.27
C LYS A 148 -12.13 -5.73 -1.77
N LEU A 149 -12.88 -6.47 -2.57
CA LEU A 149 -12.73 -6.51 -4.01
C LEU A 149 -13.05 -5.15 -4.65
N LEU A 150 -14.09 -4.45 -4.19
CA LEU A 150 -14.41 -3.10 -4.67
C LEU A 150 -13.28 -2.11 -4.37
N VAL A 151 -12.73 -2.10 -3.16
CA VAL A 151 -11.59 -1.25 -2.82
C VAL A 151 -10.39 -1.54 -3.73
N LEU A 152 -10.03 -2.82 -3.87
CA LEU A 152 -8.92 -3.24 -4.73
C LEU A 152 -9.16 -2.85 -6.19
N LEU A 153 -10.37 -3.06 -6.70
CA LEU A 153 -10.74 -2.71 -8.06
C LEU A 153 -10.62 -1.21 -8.29
N THR A 154 -11.11 -0.37 -7.36
CA THR A 154 -11.01 1.08 -7.48
C THR A 154 -9.55 1.54 -7.50
N VAL A 155 -8.72 1.06 -6.57
CA VAL A 155 -7.29 1.41 -6.53
C VAL A 155 -6.57 0.93 -7.80
N ALA A 156 -6.92 -0.26 -8.31
CA ALA A 156 -6.37 -0.77 -9.57
C ALA A 156 -6.78 0.08 -10.77
N ILE A 157 -8.04 0.54 -10.84
CA ILE A 157 -8.50 1.45 -11.90
C ILE A 157 -7.71 2.76 -11.86
N VAL A 158 -7.50 3.34 -10.68
CA VAL A 158 -6.69 4.56 -10.54
C VAL A 158 -5.27 4.31 -10.99
N ALA A 159 -4.63 3.22 -10.56
CA ALA A 159 -3.26 2.89 -10.96
C ALA A 159 -3.12 2.73 -12.47
N VAL A 160 -4.04 1.98 -13.12
CA VAL A 160 -4.03 1.80 -14.58
C VAL A 160 -4.26 3.13 -15.29
N ALA A 161 -5.23 3.94 -14.84
CA ALA A 161 -5.48 5.25 -15.43
C ALA A 161 -4.26 6.17 -15.30
N SER A 162 -3.62 6.22 -14.14
CA SER A 162 -2.39 7.00 -13.92
C SER A 162 -1.23 6.53 -14.79
N PHE A 163 -1.05 5.23 -14.95
CA PHE A 163 -0.05 4.67 -15.87
C PHE A 163 -0.31 5.08 -17.32
N THR A 164 -1.54 4.91 -17.79
CA THR A 164 -1.93 5.32 -19.16
C THR A 164 -1.79 6.84 -19.36
N LEU A 165 -2.06 7.65 -18.33
CA LEU A 165 -1.79 9.09 -18.36
C LEU A 165 -0.29 9.36 -18.48
N GLY A 166 0.56 8.63 -17.76
CA GLY A 166 2.02 8.72 -17.87
C GLY A 166 2.52 8.43 -19.29
N GLU A 167 2.09 7.32 -19.90
CA GLU A 167 2.47 6.96 -21.27
C GLU A 167 2.04 8.01 -22.32
N ASN A 168 0.95 8.72 -22.04
CA ASN A 168 0.39 9.75 -22.93
C ASN A 168 0.66 11.18 -22.45
N GLN A 169 1.65 11.37 -21.56
CA GLN A 169 1.95 12.66 -20.92
C GLN A 169 2.09 13.82 -21.92
N SER A 170 2.67 13.55 -23.09
CA SER A 170 2.91 14.54 -24.15
C SER A 170 1.65 15.15 -24.77
N ARG A 171 0.46 14.59 -24.49
CA ARG A 171 -0.82 15.11 -24.99
C ARG A 171 -1.44 16.18 -24.08
N PHE A 172 -0.98 16.30 -22.84
CA PHE A 172 -1.61 17.19 -21.85
C PHE A 172 -0.63 17.88 -20.89
N LEU A 173 0.63 17.46 -20.84
CA LEU A 173 1.71 18.14 -20.12
C LEU A 173 2.82 18.52 -21.10
N THR A 174 3.48 19.63 -20.80
CA THR A 174 4.68 20.08 -21.52
C THR A 174 5.94 19.71 -20.74
N CYS A 175 7.10 19.78 -21.40
CA CYS A 175 8.38 19.61 -20.72
C CYS A 175 8.58 20.67 -19.60
N GLU A 176 8.03 21.87 -19.80
CA GLU A 176 8.06 22.97 -18.82
C GLU A 176 7.31 22.60 -17.53
N ASP A 177 6.17 21.91 -17.62
CA ASP A 177 5.42 21.47 -16.43
C ASP A 177 6.25 20.53 -15.54
N PHE A 178 7.03 19.64 -16.16
CA PHE A 178 7.91 18.71 -15.45
C PHE A 178 9.08 19.44 -14.80
N THR A 179 9.74 20.33 -15.54
CA THR A 179 10.90 21.08 -15.04
C THR A 179 10.53 22.07 -13.94
N ILE A 180 9.38 22.76 -14.04
CA ILE A 180 8.84 23.63 -12.97
C ILE A 180 8.56 22.83 -11.70
N SER A 181 8.05 21.61 -11.86
CA SER A 181 7.83 20.69 -10.73
C SER A 181 9.12 20.11 -10.15
N GLY A 182 10.29 20.45 -10.72
CA GLY A 182 11.60 19.95 -10.30
C GLY A 182 11.90 18.52 -10.76
N ASN A 183 11.12 17.99 -11.71
CA ASN A 183 11.36 16.69 -12.33
C ASN A 183 12.23 16.83 -13.59
N SER A 184 12.88 15.74 -13.98
CA SER A 184 13.51 15.64 -15.30
C SER A 184 12.45 15.50 -16.39
N GLU A 185 12.79 15.93 -17.60
CA GLU A 185 11.92 15.79 -18.76
C GLU A 185 11.71 14.31 -19.13
N PRO A 186 10.47 13.81 -19.21
CA PRO A 186 10.20 12.46 -19.65
C PRO A 186 10.48 12.30 -21.15
N PRO A 187 10.88 11.10 -21.61
CA PRO A 187 11.10 10.83 -23.02
C PRO A 187 9.88 11.21 -23.87
N GLY A 188 10.11 11.94 -24.96
CA GLY A 188 9.05 12.34 -25.89
C GLY A 188 8.08 13.40 -25.36
N CYS A 189 8.44 14.13 -24.29
CA CYS A 189 7.72 15.36 -23.91
C CYS A 189 7.82 16.41 -25.03
N VAL A 190 6.84 17.31 -25.06
CA VAL A 190 6.75 18.39 -26.04
C VAL A 190 6.94 19.71 -25.31
N HIS A 191 7.86 20.54 -25.79
CA HIS A 191 8.04 21.88 -25.28
C HIS A 191 6.90 22.78 -25.76
N GLU A 192 6.46 23.69 -24.90
CA GLU A 192 5.59 24.78 -25.32
C GLU A 192 6.34 25.58 -26.41
N SER A 193 5.84 25.51 -27.65
CA SER A 193 6.45 26.28 -28.73
C SER A 193 6.16 27.75 -28.46
N GLY A 194 7.21 28.52 -28.18
CA GLY A 194 7.13 29.98 -28.14
C GLY A 194 6.68 30.58 -29.47
#